data_AF-A0A7V6SUU8-F1
#
_entry.id   AF-A0A7V6SUU8-F1
#
_cell.length_a   1.000
_cell.length_b   1.000
_cell.length_c   1.000
_cell.angle_alpha   90.00
_cell.angle_beta   90.00
_cell.angle_gamma   90.00
#
_symmetry.space_group_name_H-M   'P 1'
#
loop_
_entity.id
_entity.type
_entity.pdbx_description
1 polymer ?
#
loop_
_entity_poly.entity_id
_entity_poly.type
_entity_poly.pdbx_seq_one_letter_code
_entity_poly.pdbx_strand_id
1 'polypeptide(L)'
;MPTSYIIGIYALFFVGIYFLIIRPNSKRNKQAKEMRDNVQVGDKIITIGGFAGRVRRVTEDELEVDFNGTNLKIKKWALSTVESSRSSESDTQ
;
A
#
# COMPACT_ATOMS: atom_id res chain seq x y z
N MET A 1 -19.05 -38.46 -21.98
CA MET A 1 -18.95 -37.67 -20.73
C MET A 1 -19.47 -36.27 -21.02
N PRO A 2 -20.60 -35.84 -20.43
CA PRO A 2 -21.30 -34.64 -20.87
C PRO A 2 -20.59 -33.36 -20.37
N THR A 3 -20.15 -32.54 -21.31
CA THR A 3 -19.46 -31.24 -21.11
C THR A 3 -20.26 -30.24 -20.26
N SER A 4 -21.58 -30.45 -20.14
CA SER A 4 -22.48 -29.68 -19.26
C SER A 4 -22.12 -29.79 -17.78
N TYR A 5 -21.60 -30.95 -17.34
CA TYR A 5 -21.16 -31.12 -15.95
C TYR A 5 -19.90 -30.31 -15.65
N ILE A 6 -19.01 -30.21 -16.64
CA ILE A 6 -17.77 -29.45 -16.56
C ILE A 6 -18.07 -27.94 -16.48
N ILE A 7 -19.06 -27.43 -17.21
CA ILE A 7 -19.47 -26.02 -17.15
C ILE A 7 -20.05 -25.67 -15.77
N GLY A 8 -20.85 -26.57 -15.17
CA GLY A 8 -21.36 -26.40 -13.81
C GLY A 8 -20.27 -26.39 -12.75
N ILE A 9 -19.26 -27.25 -12.87
CA ILE A 9 -18.10 -27.29 -11.96
C ILE A 9 -17.29 -25.98 -12.04
N TYR A 10 -17.06 -25.46 -13.25
CA TYR A 10 -16.29 -24.24 -13.45
C TYR A 10 -17.03 -23.00 -12.93
N ALA A 11 -18.35 -22.92 -13.11
CA ALA A 11 -19.15 -21.81 -12.59
C ALA A 11 -19.06 -21.72 -11.05
N LEU A 12 -19.16 -22.86 -10.35
CA LEU A 12 -19.04 -22.92 -8.89
C LEU A 12 -17.61 -22.56 -8.43
N PHE A 13 -16.59 -23.04 -9.14
CA PHE A 13 -15.20 -22.73 -8.85
C PHE A 13 -14.88 -21.24 -9.01
N PHE A 14 -15.41 -20.61 -10.07
CA PHE A 14 -15.20 -19.19 -10.35
C PHE A 14 -15.82 -18.29 -9.28
N VAL A 15 -17.02 -18.62 -8.80
CA VAL A 15 -17.67 -17.90 -7.69
C VAL A 15 -16.87 -18.03 -6.39
N GLY A 16 -16.34 -19.23 -6.10
CA GLY A 16 -15.48 -19.46 -4.93
C GLY A 16 -14.18 -18.67 -4.97
N ILE A 17 -13.46 -18.68 -6.09
CA ILE A 17 -12.21 -17.92 -6.27
C ILE A 17 -12.46 -16.41 -6.29
N TYR A 18 -13.54 -15.94 -6.93
CA TYR A 18 -13.90 -14.52 -6.97
C TYR A 18 -14.15 -13.97 -5.56
N PHE A 19 -14.85 -14.73 -4.71
CA PHE A 19 -15.08 -14.36 -3.32
C PHE A 19 -13.79 -14.32 -2.49
N LEU A 20 -12.87 -15.25 -2.75
CA LEU A 20 -11.60 -15.36 -2.03
C LEU A 20 -10.58 -14.30 -2.45
N ILE A 21 -10.59 -13.80 -3.69
CA ILE A 21 -9.67 -12.75 -4.17
C ILE A 21 -10.17 -11.33 -3.87
N ILE A 22 -11.48 -11.07 -3.93
CA ILE A 22 -12.01 -9.71 -3.74
C ILE A 22 -11.89 -9.23 -2.28
N ARG A 23 -11.98 -10.16 -1.32
CA ARG A 23 -11.87 -9.91 0.12
C ARG A 23 -10.45 -9.49 0.59
N PRO A 24 -9.35 -10.14 0.16
CA PRO A 24 -7.99 -9.75 0.55
C PRO A 24 -7.48 -8.50 -0.17
N ASN A 25 -7.86 -8.26 -1.42
CA ASN A 25 -7.30 -7.14 -2.19
C ASN A 25 -7.74 -5.78 -1.65
N SER A 26 -9.00 -5.67 -1.21
CA SER A 26 -9.52 -4.44 -0.60
C SER A 26 -8.80 -4.09 0.71
N LYS A 27 -8.43 -5.09 1.52
CA LYS A 27 -7.72 -4.87 2.79
C LYS A 27 -6.32 -4.28 2.59
N ARG A 28 -5.56 -4.78 1.62
CA ARG A 28 -4.21 -4.26 1.30
C ARG A 28 -4.25 -2.83 0.78
N ASN A 29 -5.23 -2.51 -0.06
CA ASN A 29 -5.40 -1.15 -0.59
C ASN A 29 -5.84 -0.16 0.50
N LYS A 30 -6.70 -0.58 1.43
CA LYS A 30 -7.08 0.25 2.58
C LYS A 30 -5.90 0.52 3.51
N GLN A 31 -5.14 -0.52 3.88
CA GLN A 31 -3.96 -0.38 4.73
C GLN A 31 -2.90 0.53 4.10
N ALA A 32 -2.64 0.38 2.79
CA ALA A 32 -1.71 1.27 2.08
C ALA A 32 -2.21 2.72 2.04
N LYS A 33 -3.52 2.95 1.96
CA LYS A 33 -4.10 4.29 2.01
C LYS A 33 -4.00 4.91 3.40
N GLU A 34 -4.34 4.15 4.44
CA GLU A 34 -4.21 4.59 5.84
C GLU A 34 -2.75 4.93 6.19
N MET A 35 -1.79 4.12 5.74
CA MET A 35 -0.36 4.41 5.91
C MET A 35 0.05 5.74 5.25
N ARG A 36 -0.47 6.04 4.05
CA ARG A 36 -0.18 7.30 3.33
C ARG A 36 -0.82 8.51 4.00
N ASP A 37 -1.99 8.32 4.61
CA ASP A 37 -2.72 9.38 5.32
C ASP A 37 -2.10 9.67 6.70
N ASN A 38 -1.35 8.73 7.28
CA ASN A 38 -0.69 8.88 8.58
C ASN A 38 0.75 9.43 8.51
N VAL A 39 1.24 9.80 7.32
CA VAL A 39 2.58 10.39 7.15
C VAL A 39 2.61 11.82 7.69
N GLN A 40 3.63 12.13 8.50
CA GLN A 40 3.83 13.46 9.07
C GLN A 40 5.12 14.12 8.55
N VAL A 41 5.20 15.43 8.72
CA VAL A 41 6.42 16.20 8.43
C VAL A 41 7.52 15.77 9.39
N GLY A 42 8.70 15.44 8.86
CA GLY A 42 9.84 14.94 9.62
C GLY A 42 10.03 13.42 9.56
N ASP A 43 9.02 12.66 9.13
CA ASP A 43 9.12 11.22 8.97
C ASP A 43 10.12 10.87 7.85
N LYS A 44 10.85 9.77 8.06
CA LYS A 44 11.68 9.18 7.03
C LYS A 44 10.82 8.21 6.23
N ILE A 45 10.86 8.31 4.91
CA ILE A 45 10.01 7.51 4.04
C ILE A 45 10.86 6.79 3.01
N ILE A 46 10.37 5.64 2.56
CA ILE A 46 10.93 4.89 1.44
C ILE A 46 9.85 4.80 0.37
N THR A 47 10.20 5.27 -0.83
CA THR A 47 9.34 5.20 -2.00
C THR A 47 9.39 3.81 -2.65
N ILE A 48 8.41 3.48 -3.49
CA ILE A 48 8.36 2.20 -4.21
C ILE A 48 9.62 1.97 -5.07
N GLY A 49 10.28 3.04 -5.53
CA GLY A 49 11.54 2.97 -6.27
C GLY A 49 12.78 2.74 -5.41
N GLY A 50 12.64 2.59 -4.09
CA GLY A 50 13.76 2.40 -3.16
C GLY A 50 14.45 3.69 -2.72
N PHE A 51 13.97 4.86 -3.11
CA PHE A 51 14.51 6.14 -2.65
C PHE A 51 14.07 6.40 -1.21
N ALA A 52 15.03 6.67 -0.33
CA ALA A 52 14.80 7.05 1.06
C ALA A 52 15.06 8.55 1.27
N GLY A 53 14.12 9.24 1.92
CA GLY A 53 14.20 10.68 2.16
C GLY A 53 13.38 11.11 3.37
N ARG A 54 13.41 12.40 3.72
CA ARG A 54 12.65 12.96 4.84
C ARG A 54 11.52 13.85 4.33
N VAL A 55 10.32 13.69 4.88
CA VAL A 55 9.16 14.51 4.52
C VAL A 55 9.34 15.93 5.03
N ARG A 56 9.32 16.91 4.13
CA ARG A 56 9.37 18.35 4.41
C ARG A 56 7.99 18.96 4.50
N ARG A 57 7.06 18.49 3.67
CA ARG A 57 5.69 18.98 3.60
C ARG A 57 4.76 17.89 3.09
N VAL A 58 3.56 17.82 3.67
CA VAL A 58 2.49 16.92 3.23
C VAL A 58 1.37 17.76 2.65
N THR A 59 0.92 17.40 1.44
CA THR A 59 -0.28 17.95 0.80
C THR A 59 -1.28 16.81 0.58
N GLU A 60 -2.49 17.12 0.10
CA GLU A 60 -3.57 16.14 -0.03
C GLU A 60 -3.24 14.98 -0.98
N ASP A 61 -2.61 15.26 -2.12
CA ASP A 61 -2.22 14.25 -3.13
C ASP A 61 -0.69 14.04 -3.28
N GLU A 62 0.11 14.98 -2.79
CA GLU A 62 1.57 15.03 -2.98
C GLU A 62 2.31 15.23 -1.67
N LEU A 63 3.54 14.70 -1.58
CA LEU A 63 4.49 14.98 -0.51
C LEU A 63 5.73 15.63 -1.10
N GLU A 64 6.25 16.61 -0.38
CA GLU A 64 7.56 17.19 -0.63
C GLU A 64 8.56 16.52 0.28
N VAL A 65 9.57 15.90 -0.32
CA VAL A 65 10.52 15.02 0.34
C VAL A 65 11.91 15.49 0.00
N ASP A 66 12.74 15.62 1.04
CA ASP A 66 14.14 15.93 0.90
C ASP A 66 14.94 14.63 0.70
N PHE A 67 15.56 14.52 -0.46
CA PHE A 67 16.51 13.48 -0.80
C PHE A 67 17.91 14.10 -0.84
N ASN A 68 18.64 13.96 0.26
CA ASN A 68 20.02 14.39 0.38
C ASN A 68 20.26 15.88 -0.02
N GLY A 69 19.36 16.78 0.38
CA GLY A 69 19.44 18.22 0.10
C GLY A 69 18.65 18.68 -1.12
N THR A 70 18.03 17.76 -1.87
CA THR A 70 17.14 18.10 -2.99
C THR A 70 15.68 17.87 -2.60
N ASN A 71 14.86 18.92 -2.71
CA ASN A 71 13.43 18.83 -2.48
C ASN A 71 12.73 18.30 -3.75
N LEU A 72 12.14 17.11 -3.66
CA LEU A 72 11.32 16.54 -4.74
C LEU A 72 9.88 16.38 -4.28
N LYS A 73 8.96 16.61 -5.23
CA LYS A 73 7.54 16.30 -5.06
C LYS A 73 7.28 14.89 -5.55
N ILE A 74 6.73 14.05 -4.67
CA ILE A 74 6.30 12.71 -4.99
C ILE A 74 4.80 12.57 -4.72
N LYS A 75 4.12 11.75 -5.50
CA LYS A 75 2.71 11.47 -5.24
C LYS A 75 2.56 10.55 -4.03
N LYS A 76 1.50 10.73 -3.24
CA LYS A 76 1.20 9.87 -2.08
C LYS A 76 1.15 8.39 -2.43
N TRP A 77 0.67 8.04 -3.63
CA TRP A 77 0.61 6.64 -4.04
C TRP A 77 1.99 5.98 -4.19
N ALA A 78 3.06 6.76 -4.36
CA ALA A 78 4.43 6.27 -4.51
C ALA A 78 5.12 5.96 -3.17
N LEU A 79 4.45 6.18 -2.04
CA LEU A 79 4.94 5.78 -0.71
C LEU A 79 4.80 4.26 -0.53
N SER A 80 5.90 3.62 -0.15
CA SER A 80 5.96 2.18 0.14
C SER A 80 6.05 1.90 1.64
N THR A 81 6.90 2.66 2.34
CA THR A 81 7.14 2.47 3.77
C THR A 81 7.35 3.82 4.44
N VAL A 82 6.80 3.96 5.64
CA VAL A 82 6.99 5.13 6.50
C VAL A 82 7.79 4.65 7.70
N GLU A 83 9.06 5.06 7.76
CA GLU A 83 9.92 4.89 8.92
C GLU A 83 9.70 6.11 9.82
N SER A 84 8.52 6.16 10.43
CA SER A 84 8.31 7.07 11.56
C SER A 84 9.10 6.49 12.72
N SER A 85 9.87 7.32 13.42
CA SER A 85 10.65 6.92 14.61
C SER A 85 9.78 6.51 15.81
N ARG A 86 8.54 6.07 15.57
CA ARG A 86 7.53 5.62 16.53
C ARG A 86 7.10 4.16 16.34
N SER A 87 7.47 3.49 15.24
CA SER A 87 6.95 2.16 14.88
C SER A 87 7.93 0.99 15.12
N SER A 88 8.80 1.08 16.12
CA SER A 88 9.70 -0.02 16.52
C SER A 88 9.27 -0.71 17.82
N GLU A 89 7.99 -0.64 18.21
CA GLU A 89 7.53 -1.14 19.53
C GLU A 89 6.21 -1.95 19.50
N SER A 90 5.90 -2.66 18.40
CA SER A 90 4.66 -3.46 18.36
C SER A 90 4.73 -4.81 17.64
N ASP A 91 5.92 -5.34 17.36
CA ASP A 91 6.10 -6.71 16.85
C ASP A 91 7.10 -7.49 17.71
N THR A 92 6.95 -7.39 19.03
CA THR A 92 7.43 -8.42 19.97
C THR A 92 6.44 -8.53 21.12
N GLN A 93 5.34 -9.23 20.86
CA GLN A 93 4.65 -10.01 21.89
C GLN A 93 3.86 -11.15 21.25
#